data_AF-A0A936VX68-F1
#
_entry.id   AF-A0A936VX68-F1
#
_cell.length_a   1.000
_cell.length_b   1.000
_cell.length_c   1.000
_cell.angle_alpha   90.00
_cell.angle_beta   90.00
_cell.angle_gamma   90.00
#
_symmetry.space_group_name_H-M   'P 1'
#
loop_
_entity.id
_entity.type
_entity.pdbx_description
1 polymer ?
#
loop_
_entity_poly.entity_id
_entity_poly.type
_entity_poly.pdbx_seq_one_letter_code
_entity_poly.pdbx_strand_id
1 'polypeptide(L)'
;MNKLVLFLFLISIFIISVVSCKDETDSLDCTGVVAAYTTTVKAILDTECALSGCHVGTSPAGGLDLSTYTKASAAAKGSKFLCSIEHTCSTKMPLDPSTGTAGEKLSDIQIKVLKCWIEKGTPEN
;
A
#
# COMPACT_ATOMS: atom_id res chain seq x y z
N MET A 1 54.23 26.09 10.56
CA MET A 1 53.08 25.38 9.93
C MET A 1 52.13 26.42 9.36
N ASN A 2 52.07 26.53 8.03
CA ASN A 2 51.28 27.56 7.35
C ASN A 2 49.79 27.37 7.68
N LYS A 3 49.19 28.35 8.38
CA LYS A 3 47.75 28.38 8.71
C LYS A 3 46.86 28.18 7.46
N LEU A 4 47.39 28.54 6.28
CA LEU A 4 46.77 28.33 4.97
C LEU A 4 46.60 26.84 4.60
N VAL A 5 47.57 25.98 4.94
CA VAL A 5 47.52 24.53 4.68
C VAL A 5 46.51 23.84 5.60
N LEU A 6 46.39 24.35 6.83
CA LEU A 6 45.43 23.85 7.83
C LEU A 6 43.99 24.23 7.46
N PHE A 7 43.80 25.40 6.83
CA PHE A 7 42.50 25.85 6.31
C PHE A 7 42.05 25.06 5.08
N LEU A 8 42.97 24.74 4.15
CA LEU A 8 42.67 23.93 2.96
C LEU A 8 42.28 22.48 3.32
N PHE A 9 42.85 21.92 4.39
CA PHE A 9 42.49 20.60 4.90
C PHE A 9 41.08 20.56 5.52
N LEU A 10 40.66 21.63 6.22
CA LEU A 10 39.33 21.73 6.82
C LEU A 10 38.22 21.95 5.78
N ILE A 11 38.50 22.67 4.70
CA ILE A 11 37.56 22.88 3.58
C ILE A 11 37.35 21.58 2.79
N SER A 12 38.39 20.76 2.64
CA SER A 12 38.33 19.46 1.95
C SER A 12 37.44 18.44 2.69
N ILE A 13 37.46 18.43 4.03
CA ILE A 13 36.66 17.52 4.85
C ILE A 13 35.16 17.88 4.83
N PHE A 14 34.81 19.15 4.64
CA PHE A 14 33.42 19.61 4.57
C PHE A 14 32.73 19.23 3.24
N ILE A 15 33.49 19.04 2.16
CA ILE A 15 32.95 18.69 0.83
C ILE A 15 32.60 17.19 0.72
N ILE A 16 33.14 16.32 1.59
CA ILE A 16 32.86 14.88 1.57
C ILE A 16 31.49 14.55 2.20
N SER A 17 30.93 15.45 3.02
CA SER A 17 29.64 15.25 3.68
C SER A 17 28.41 15.53 2.81
N VAL A 18 28.58 16.12 1.61
CA VAL A 18 27.47 16.43 0.70
C VAL A 18 27.28 15.39 -0.40
N VAL A 19 27.92 14.20 -0.29
CA VAL A 19 27.47 13.01 -1.01
C VAL A 19 26.11 12.63 -0.44
N SER A 20 25.12 13.26 -1.05
CA SER A 20 23.70 13.07 -0.89
C SER A 20 23.39 11.58 -0.87
N CYS A 21 22.85 11.09 0.25
CA CYS A 21 22.08 9.87 0.24
C CYS A 21 21.02 10.02 -0.87
N LYS A 22 21.01 9.08 -1.81
CA LYS A 22 19.87 8.92 -2.70
C LYS A 22 18.77 8.40 -1.78
N ASP A 23 17.82 9.26 -1.41
CA ASP A 23 16.56 8.78 -0.83
C ASP A 23 16.03 7.72 -1.79
N GLU A 24 16.09 6.44 -1.41
CA GLU A 24 15.16 5.46 -1.95
C GLU A 24 13.80 5.85 -1.37
N THR A 25 13.17 6.84 -2.00
CA THR A 25 11.72 6.87 -2.02
C THR A 25 11.32 5.52 -2.61
N ASP A 26 10.76 4.64 -1.78
CA ASP A 26 10.08 3.41 -2.22
C ASP A 26 8.85 3.86 -3.03
N SER A 27 9.11 4.41 -4.21
CA SER A 27 8.11 4.90 -5.13
C SER A 27 7.48 3.65 -5.72
N LEU A 28 6.20 3.45 -5.40
CA LEU A 28 5.41 2.35 -5.92
C LEU A 28 5.50 2.32 -7.46
N ASP A 29 6.25 1.35 -8.00
CA ASP A 29 6.33 1.15 -9.45
C ASP A 29 5.16 0.28 -9.95
N CYS A 30 4.26 0.93 -10.68
CA CYS A 30 3.08 0.30 -11.30
C CYS A 30 3.24 0.07 -12.81
N THR A 31 4.45 0.23 -13.34
CA THR A 31 4.78 -0.06 -14.73
C THR A 31 4.55 -1.54 -15.00
N GLY A 32 3.78 -1.85 -16.06
CA GLY A 32 3.44 -3.23 -16.42
C GLY A 32 2.42 -3.92 -15.49
N VAL A 33 1.98 -3.28 -14.41
CA VAL A 33 0.94 -3.85 -13.52
C VAL A 33 -0.44 -3.58 -14.11
N VAL A 34 -1.12 -4.65 -14.52
CA VAL A 34 -2.54 -4.62 -14.89
C VAL A 34 -3.36 -4.55 -13.62
N ALA A 35 -3.87 -3.36 -13.31
CA ALA A 35 -4.59 -3.06 -12.09
C ALA A 35 -5.88 -2.28 -12.44
N ALA A 36 -6.84 -2.98 -13.03
CA ALA A 36 -8.21 -2.51 -13.24
C ALA A 36 -9.19 -3.43 -12.49
N TYR A 37 -10.35 -2.88 -12.13
CA TYR A 37 -11.36 -3.61 -11.36
C TYR A 37 -11.75 -4.92 -12.05
N THR A 38 -12.18 -4.86 -13.30
CA THR A 38 -12.69 -6.01 -14.04
C THR A 38 -11.62 -7.04 -14.40
N THR A 39 -10.34 -6.64 -14.49
CA THR A 39 -9.26 -7.52 -14.94
C THR A 39 -8.62 -8.33 -13.82
N THR A 40 -8.30 -7.69 -12.70
CA THR A 40 -7.40 -8.29 -11.68
C THR A 40 -7.86 -7.99 -10.26
N VAL A 41 -8.31 -6.77 -9.98
CA VAL A 41 -8.65 -6.35 -8.62
C VAL A 41 -9.89 -7.07 -8.11
N LYS A 42 -10.94 -7.24 -8.94
CA LYS A 42 -12.15 -7.94 -8.52
C LYS A 42 -11.86 -9.37 -8.08
N ALA A 43 -10.98 -10.08 -8.77
CA ALA A 43 -10.61 -11.45 -8.40
C ALA A 43 -9.95 -11.52 -7.01
N ILE A 44 -9.06 -10.55 -6.69
CA ILE A 44 -8.45 -10.43 -5.36
C ILE A 44 -9.53 -10.12 -4.32
N LEU A 45 -10.40 -9.14 -4.58
CA LEU A 45 -11.45 -8.77 -3.64
C LEU A 45 -12.44 -9.92 -3.40
N ASP A 46 -12.89 -10.61 -4.44
CA ASP A 46 -13.85 -11.73 -4.33
C ASP A 46 -13.27 -12.90 -3.52
N THR A 47 -11.95 -13.11 -3.61
CA THR A 47 -11.26 -14.23 -2.94
C THR A 47 -10.93 -13.90 -1.49
N GLU A 48 -10.44 -12.68 -1.24
CA GLU A 48 -9.83 -12.32 0.06
C GLU A 48 -10.72 -11.44 0.95
N CYS A 49 -11.76 -10.79 0.39
CA CYS A 49 -12.44 -9.69 1.10
C CYS A 49 -13.97 -9.73 0.98
N ALA A 50 -14.50 -9.74 -0.24
CA ALA A 50 -15.92 -9.74 -0.58
C ALA A 50 -16.56 -11.12 -0.36
N LEU A 51 -16.34 -11.65 0.84
CA LEU A 51 -16.92 -12.89 1.34
C LEU A 51 -18.23 -12.58 2.08
N SER A 52 -19.24 -13.41 1.88
CA SER A 52 -20.52 -13.29 2.58
C SER A 52 -20.30 -13.34 4.09
N GLY A 53 -20.85 -12.35 4.82
CA GLY A 53 -20.65 -12.19 6.25
C GLY A 53 -19.42 -11.35 6.65
N CYS A 54 -18.53 -11.04 5.71
CA CYS A 54 -17.40 -10.13 5.92
C CYS A 54 -17.65 -8.79 5.22
N HIS A 55 -17.21 -8.58 3.98
CA HIS A 55 -17.36 -7.30 3.28
C HIS A 55 -18.38 -7.33 2.13
N VAL A 56 -19.55 -7.95 2.38
CA VAL A 56 -20.66 -8.02 1.42
C VAL A 56 -21.99 -7.81 2.13
N GLY A 57 -22.93 -7.13 1.46
CA GLY A 57 -24.34 -7.09 1.85
C GLY A 57 -24.74 -5.80 2.59
N THR A 58 -25.85 -5.86 3.32
CA THR A 58 -26.46 -4.68 3.96
C THR A 58 -25.80 -4.29 5.28
N SER A 59 -25.14 -5.24 5.94
CA SER A 59 -24.46 -5.04 7.23
C SER A 59 -23.06 -5.65 7.21
N PRO A 60 -22.17 -5.20 6.32
CA PRO A 60 -20.82 -5.73 6.22
C PRO A 60 -19.98 -5.34 7.44
N ALA A 61 -19.01 -6.18 7.77
CA ALA A 61 -17.97 -5.89 8.75
C ALA A 61 -17.28 -4.55 8.45
N GLY A 62 -17.11 -3.73 9.49
CA GLY A 62 -16.53 -2.40 9.35
C GLY A 62 -17.33 -1.42 8.49
N GLY A 63 -18.57 -1.75 8.09
CA GLY A 63 -19.40 -0.90 7.23
C GLY A 63 -18.89 -0.80 5.78
N LEU A 64 -17.98 -1.70 5.37
CA LEU A 64 -17.37 -1.69 4.04
C LEU A 64 -17.90 -2.84 3.20
N ASP A 65 -18.61 -2.52 2.12
CA ASP A 65 -19.03 -3.49 1.11
C ASP A 65 -18.10 -3.39 -0.11
N LEU A 66 -17.54 -4.52 -0.52
CA LEU A 66 -16.57 -4.64 -1.62
C LEU A 66 -17.13 -5.42 -2.83
N SER A 67 -18.42 -5.75 -2.81
CA SER A 67 -19.08 -6.62 -3.79
C SER A 67 -19.25 -6.04 -5.20
N THR A 68 -19.06 -4.72 -5.37
CA THR A 68 -19.24 -4.02 -6.64
C THR A 68 -18.15 -2.98 -6.83
N TYR A 69 -17.88 -2.60 -8.09
CA TYR A 69 -16.88 -1.56 -8.40
C TYR A 69 -17.14 -0.26 -7.64
N THR A 70 -18.36 0.26 -7.67
CA THR A 70 -18.70 1.54 -7.02
C THR A 70 -18.40 1.52 -5.52
N LYS A 71 -18.72 0.41 -4.84
CA LYS A 71 -18.50 0.30 -3.40
C LYS A 71 -17.04 0.04 -3.07
N ALA A 72 -16.37 -0.83 -3.84
CA ALA A 72 -14.94 -1.12 -3.67
C ALA A 72 -14.05 0.10 -3.93
N SER A 73 -14.31 0.86 -5.00
CA SER A 73 -13.55 2.09 -5.31
C SER A 73 -13.78 3.19 -4.28
N ALA A 74 -14.98 3.29 -3.70
CA ALA A 74 -15.25 4.19 -2.58
C ALA A 74 -14.48 3.75 -1.31
N ALA A 75 -14.50 2.46 -0.99
CA ALA A 75 -13.76 1.90 0.16
C ALA A 75 -12.25 2.09 0.04
N ALA A 76 -11.70 1.90 -1.17
CA ALA A 76 -10.27 2.02 -1.46
C ALA A 76 -9.71 3.43 -1.24
N LYS A 77 -10.56 4.46 -1.30
CA LYS A 77 -10.21 5.85 -0.97
C LYS A 77 -10.20 6.12 0.54
N GLY A 78 -10.67 5.17 1.34
CA GLY A 78 -10.67 5.26 2.79
C GLY A 78 -9.26 5.13 3.38
N SER A 79 -8.96 5.94 4.39
CA SER A 79 -7.63 5.99 5.03
C SER A 79 -7.18 4.69 5.70
N LYS A 80 -8.10 3.74 5.91
CA LYS A 80 -7.81 2.43 6.52
C LYS A 80 -7.56 1.33 5.51
N PHE A 81 -8.00 1.47 4.25
CA PHE A 81 -7.94 0.37 3.28
C PHE A 81 -6.52 -0.17 3.10
N LEU A 82 -5.57 0.70 2.75
CA LEU A 82 -4.18 0.30 2.52
C LEU A 82 -3.49 -0.16 3.81
N CYS A 83 -3.60 0.60 4.90
CA CYS A 83 -2.90 0.22 6.13
C CYS A 83 -3.40 -1.10 6.71
N SER A 84 -4.69 -1.44 6.50
CA SER A 84 -5.27 -2.69 6.97
C SER A 84 -4.73 -3.90 6.21
N ILE A 85 -4.60 -3.82 4.88
CA ILE A 85 -4.04 -4.91 4.06
C ILE A 85 -2.50 -4.99 4.16
N GLU A 86 -1.84 -3.87 4.43
CA GLU A 86 -0.39 -3.81 4.68
C GLU A 86 -0.01 -4.21 6.11
N HIS A 87 -1.01 -4.40 7.00
CA HIS A 87 -0.84 -4.71 8.42
C HIS A 87 -0.08 -3.63 9.21
N THR A 88 -0.11 -2.38 8.74
CA THR A 88 0.61 -1.24 9.35
C THR A 88 -0.24 -0.44 10.34
N CYS A 89 -1.56 -0.67 10.39
CA CYS A 89 -2.44 -0.08 11.39
C CYS A 89 -3.07 -1.11 12.34
N SER A 90 -3.78 -0.62 13.36
CA SER A 90 -4.36 -1.46 14.43
C SER A 90 -5.36 -2.49 13.91
N THR A 91 -6.15 -2.13 12.91
CA THR A 91 -7.11 -3.03 12.27
C THR A 91 -6.44 -3.66 11.07
N LYS A 92 -6.02 -4.91 11.21
CA LYS A 92 -5.37 -5.69 10.16
C LYS A 92 -6.41 -6.56 9.46
N MET A 93 -6.26 -6.73 8.15
CA MET A 93 -7.14 -7.54 7.32
C MET A 93 -6.34 -8.46 6.38
N PRO A 94 -6.89 -9.62 5.99
CA PRO A 94 -8.15 -10.22 6.46
C PRO A 94 -8.07 -10.68 7.93
N LEU A 95 -9.23 -10.99 8.52
CA LEU A 95 -9.30 -11.63 9.84
C LEU A 95 -9.31 -13.15 9.69
N ASP A 96 -8.74 -13.85 10.66
CA ASP A 96 -8.94 -15.27 10.86
C ASP A 96 -10.38 -15.51 11.34
N PRO A 97 -11.21 -16.26 10.59
CA PRO A 97 -12.62 -16.47 10.94
C PRO A 97 -12.82 -17.30 12.22
N SER A 98 -11.81 -18.06 12.66
CA SER A 98 -11.89 -18.89 13.86
C SER A 98 -11.59 -18.09 15.14
N THR A 99 -10.72 -17.09 15.07
CA THR A 99 -10.29 -16.29 16.22
C THR A 99 -10.85 -14.87 16.23
N GLY A 100 -11.30 -14.36 15.07
CA GLY A 100 -11.69 -12.97 14.88
C GLY A 100 -10.52 -11.98 14.97
N THR A 101 -9.28 -12.47 14.96
CA THR A 101 -8.06 -11.64 15.02
C THR A 101 -7.40 -11.55 13.64
N ALA A 102 -6.28 -10.82 13.54
CA ALA A 102 -5.56 -10.68 12.26
C ALA A 102 -5.19 -12.06 11.69
N GLY A 103 -5.66 -12.35 10.48
CA GLY A 103 -5.30 -13.55 9.72
C GLY A 103 -3.99 -13.36 8.98
N GLU A 104 -3.72 -14.25 8.04
CA GLU A 104 -2.55 -14.13 7.16
C GLU A 104 -2.66 -12.87 6.29
N LYS A 105 -1.54 -12.14 6.19
CA LYS A 105 -1.43 -10.97 5.32
C LYS A 105 -1.50 -11.41 3.85
N LEU A 106 -2.16 -10.61 3.01
CA LEU A 106 -2.11 -10.80 1.56
C LEU A 106 -0.66 -10.88 1.07
N SER A 107 -0.45 -11.62 -0.01
CA SER A 107 0.86 -11.63 -0.66
C SER A 107 1.26 -10.22 -1.11
N ASP A 108 2.56 -9.94 -1.13
CA ASP A 108 3.06 -8.64 -1.56
C ASP A 108 2.67 -8.32 -3.02
N ILE A 109 2.46 -9.34 -3.86
CA ILE A 109 1.95 -9.19 -5.23
C ILE A 109 0.50 -8.69 -5.23
N GLN A 110 -0.39 -9.30 -4.44
CA GLN A 110 -1.79 -8.86 -4.35
C GLN A 110 -1.87 -7.45 -3.77
N ILE A 111 -1.09 -7.15 -2.73
CA ILE A 111 -1.01 -5.80 -2.16
C ILE A 111 -0.51 -4.81 -3.20
N LYS A 112 0.53 -5.14 -3.97
CA LYS A 112 1.04 -4.28 -5.05
C LYS A 112 -0.03 -3.99 -6.10
N VAL A 113 -0.81 -4.98 -6.52
CA VAL A 113 -1.92 -4.78 -7.46
C VAL A 113 -2.95 -3.79 -6.91
N LEU A 114 -3.37 -3.97 -5.65
CA LEU A 114 -4.35 -3.08 -5.00
C LEU A 114 -3.81 -1.65 -4.81
N LYS A 115 -2.54 -1.51 -4.42
CA LYS A 115 -1.85 -0.21 -4.33
C LYS A 115 -1.81 0.48 -5.69
N CYS A 116 -1.42 -0.26 -6.74
CA CYS A 116 -1.35 0.28 -8.10
C CYS A 116 -2.71 0.63 -8.67
N TRP A 117 -3.76 -0.10 -8.30
CA TRP A 117 -5.12 0.25 -8.68
C TRP A 117 -5.54 1.59 -8.06
N ILE A 118 -5.25 1.81 -6.77
CA ILE A 118 -5.51 3.07 -6.08
C ILE A 118 -4.70 4.22 -6.70
N GLU A 119 -3.40 4.01 -6.91
CA GLU A 119 -2.49 5.00 -7.51
C GLU A 119 -2.95 5.44 -8.91
N LYS A 120 -3.48 4.51 -9.70
CA LYS A 120 -4.03 4.79 -11.04
C LYS A 120 -5.43 5.41 -11.01
N GLY A 121 -5.97 5.77 -9.85
CA GLY A 121 -7.29 6.38 -9.72
C GLY A 121 -8.46 5.38 -9.75
N THR A 122 -8.21 4.14 -9.36
CA THR A 122 -9.20 3.04 -9.30
C THR A 122 -9.93 2.78 -10.63
N PRO A 123 -9.23 2.53 -11.76
CA PRO A 123 -9.90 2.28 -13.04
C PRO A 123 -10.81 1.04 -12.98
N GLU A 124 -11.98 1.13 -13.62
CA GLU A 124 -12.91 0.00 -13.70
C GLU A 124 -12.48 -1.01 -14.77
N ASN A 125 -12.06 -0.52 -15.94
CA ASN A 125 -11.68 -1.30 -17.13
C ASN A 125 -10.30 -0.92 -17.65
#